data_AF-A0A8T3VP71-F1
#
_entry.id   AF-A0A8T3VP71-F1
#
_cell.length_a   1.000
_cell.length_b   1.000
_cell.length_c   1.000
_cell.angle_alpha   90.00
_cell.angle_beta   90.00
_cell.angle_gamma   90.00
#
_symmetry.space_group_name_H-M   'P 1'
#
loop_
_entity.id
_entity.type
_entity.pdbx_description
1 polymer ?
#
loop_
_entity_poly.entity_id
_entity_poly.type
_entity_poly.pdbx_seq_one_letter_code
_entity_poly.pdbx_strand_id
1 'polypeptide(L)'
;MNRYMIIFLMAFMLLFSSCSFAVNDWEVEHEFMPDSFIFEYNDHNTTIYEGDTGLIYAHVNNTLDNTTFIVPTERVRSIAYATKGTFRFKEPIIITRSVQRSDGRYILLTMKYKNGTVIPILDIESTDLTKEQMSYFDDYYQQRSDYLAQQEEFAAENMYDSYQYNNRHNKRSKYSYYIGTGGSGLIYTP
;
A
#
# COMPACT_ATOMS: atom_id res chain seq x y z
N MET A 1 -5.05 -23.21 -53.80
CA MET A 1 -4.44 -22.88 -52.50
C MET A 1 -4.42 -24.13 -51.64
N ASN A 2 -3.22 -24.66 -51.32
CA ASN A 2 -3.07 -25.93 -50.61
C ASN A 2 -3.52 -25.79 -49.15
N ARG A 3 -4.43 -26.67 -48.69
CA ARG A 3 -4.93 -26.70 -47.30
C ARG A 3 -3.81 -26.71 -46.25
N TYR A 4 -2.67 -27.32 -46.57
CA TYR A 4 -1.49 -27.35 -45.72
C TYR A 4 -0.83 -25.98 -45.50
N MET A 5 -0.94 -25.08 -46.47
CA MET A 5 -0.40 -23.72 -46.38
C MET A 5 -1.21 -22.87 -45.38
N ILE A 6 -2.53 -23.07 -45.29
CA ILE A 6 -3.41 -22.37 -44.35
C ILE A 6 -3.13 -22.82 -42.91
N ILE A 7 -2.93 -24.13 -42.71
CA ILE A 7 -2.60 -24.70 -41.39
C ILE A 7 -1.25 -24.18 -40.90
N PHE A 8 -0.26 -24.09 -41.80
CA PHE A 8 1.06 -23.55 -41.44
C PHE A 8 1.00 -22.07 -41.09
N LEU A 9 0.16 -21.29 -41.78
CA LEU A 9 -0.02 -19.86 -41.50
C LEU A 9 -0.74 -19.62 -40.16
N MET A 10 -1.73 -20.45 -39.81
CA MET A 10 -2.41 -20.39 -38.51
C MET A 10 -1.49 -20.82 -37.35
N ALA A 11 -0.66 -21.84 -37.55
CA ALA A 11 0.31 -22.27 -36.55
C ALA A 11 1.41 -21.23 -36.30
N PHE A 12 1.83 -20.51 -37.36
CA PHE A 12 2.80 -19.42 -37.22
C PHE A 12 2.22 -18.23 -36.45
N MET A 13 0.96 -17.84 -36.71
CA MET A 13 0.31 -16.76 -35.95
C MET A 13 0.11 -17.08 -34.46
N LEU A 14 -0.05 -18.35 -34.09
CA LEU A 14 -0.14 -18.76 -32.69
C LEU A 14 1.20 -18.68 -31.94
N LEU A 15 2.33 -18.80 -32.64
CA LEU A 15 3.67 -18.68 -32.05
C LEU A 15 4.11 -17.21 -31.84
N PHE A 16 3.48 -16.25 -32.53
CA PHE A 16 3.71 -14.81 -32.36
C PHE A 16 2.64 -14.12 -31.52
N SER A 17 1.77 -14.87 -30.83
CA SER A 17 0.98 -14.30 -29.75
C SER A 17 1.92 -13.97 -28.60
N SER A 18 2.54 -12.80 -28.68
CA SER A 18 3.21 -12.17 -27.55
C SER A 18 2.24 -12.24 -26.39
N CYS A 19 2.58 -13.07 -25.40
CA CYS A 19 2.04 -12.92 -24.06
C CYS A 19 2.46 -11.52 -23.62
N SER A 20 1.64 -10.53 -23.93
CA SER A 20 1.71 -9.24 -23.28
C SER A 20 1.33 -9.56 -21.85
N PHE A 21 2.33 -9.81 -21.01
CA PHE A 21 2.15 -9.71 -19.57
C PHE A 21 1.55 -8.32 -19.37
N ALA A 22 0.31 -8.28 -18.91
CA ALA A 22 -0.28 -7.06 -18.41
C ALA A 22 0.64 -6.63 -17.28
N VAL A 23 1.56 -5.69 -17.59
CA VAL A 23 2.26 -4.94 -16.57
C VAL A 23 1.14 -4.28 -15.80
N ASN A 24 0.97 -4.74 -14.58
CA ASN A 24 0.04 -4.17 -13.65
C ASN A 24 0.33 -2.66 -13.57
N ASP A 25 -0.61 -1.82 -14.03
CA ASP A 25 -0.47 -0.36 -14.11
C ASP A 25 -0.15 0.33 -12.76
N TRP A 26 -0.11 -0.44 -11.67
CA TRP A 26 0.18 0.01 -10.30
C TRP A 26 1.66 -0.12 -9.89
N GLU A 27 2.55 -0.65 -10.74
CA GLU A 27 4.00 -0.76 -10.46
C GLU A 27 4.88 -0.02 -11.47
N VAL A 28 4.45 1.15 -11.95
CA VAL A 28 5.35 1.97 -12.78
C VAL A 28 6.49 2.48 -11.91
N GLU A 29 7.71 2.07 -12.26
CA GLU A 29 8.93 2.53 -11.61
C GLU A 29 9.25 3.96 -12.04
N HIS A 30 9.57 4.81 -11.06
CA HIS A 30 9.92 6.21 -11.27
C HIS A 30 11.21 6.54 -10.53
N GLU A 31 12.10 7.28 -11.20
CA GLU A 31 13.23 7.88 -10.50
C GLU A 31 12.72 8.98 -9.58
N PHE A 32 13.20 8.97 -8.34
CA PHE A 32 12.76 9.85 -7.28
C PHE A 32 13.96 10.45 -6.55
N MET A 33 14.02 11.77 -6.58
CA MET A 33 14.95 12.57 -5.80
C MET A 33 14.12 13.64 -5.08
N PRO A 34 13.82 13.45 -3.79
CA PRO A 34 12.98 14.39 -3.07
C PRO A 34 13.69 15.73 -2.88
N ASP A 35 12.94 16.83 -3.03
CA ASP A 35 13.38 18.16 -2.64
C ASP A 35 13.13 18.40 -1.14
N SER A 36 12.16 19.25 -0.82
CA SER A 36 11.78 19.62 0.54
C SER A 36 10.46 18.94 0.90
N PHE A 37 10.44 18.31 2.08
CA PHE A 37 9.24 17.69 2.62
C PHE A 37 8.39 18.73 3.36
N ILE A 38 7.07 18.60 3.23
CA ILE A 38 6.09 19.27 4.08
C ILE A 38 5.39 18.16 4.85
N PHE A 39 5.66 18.06 6.15
CA PHE A 39 5.03 17.13 7.07
C PHE A 39 3.71 17.71 7.56
N GLU A 40 2.64 16.93 7.46
CA GLU A 40 1.29 17.30 7.89
C GLU A 40 0.95 16.51 9.15
N TYR A 41 0.93 17.21 10.28
CA TYR A 41 0.50 16.70 11.57
C TYR A 41 -0.97 17.06 11.81
N ASN A 42 -1.60 16.38 12.78
CA ASN A 42 -3.00 16.61 13.14
C ASN A 42 -3.32 18.07 13.50
N ASP A 43 -2.35 18.83 13.99
CA ASP A 43 -2.51 20.20 14.49
C ASP A 43 -1.78 21.26 13.67
N HIS A 44 -0.77 20.90 12.87
CA HIS A 44 0.01 21.86 12.08
C HIS A 44 0.79 21.22 10.92
N ASN A 45 1.34 22.08 10.06
CA ASN A 45 2.26 21.68 8.99
C ASN A 45 3.65 22.26 9.23
N THR A 46 4.69 21.47 8.98
CA THR A 46 6.09 21.87 9.18
C THR A 46 6.98 21.30 8.08
N THR A 47 8.15 21.90 7.86
CA THR A 47 9.19 21.38 6.96
C THR A 47 10.27 20.60 7.70
N ILE A 48 10.13 20.46 9.02
CA ILE A 48 11.06 19.77 9.90
C ILE A 48 10.35 18.52 10.41
N TYR A 49 11.01 17.36 10.35
CA TYR A 49 10.46 16.14 10.90
C TYR A 49 10.56 16.16 12.43
N GLU A 50 9.42 16.11 13.12
CA GLU A 50 9.31 16.24 14.58
C GLU A 50 9.00 14.91 15.29
N GLY A 51 8.96 13.81 14.54
CA GLY A 51 8.53 12.49 15.02
C GLY A 51 7.34 11.97 14.23
N ASP A 52 6.92 10.74 14.53
CA ASP A 52 5.75 10.10 13.90
C ASP A 52 4.44 10.32 14.67
N THR A 53 4.51 10.78 15.92
CA THR A 53 3.34 11.07 16.73
C THR A 53 2.51 12.19 16.10
N GLY A 54 1.27 11.86 15.74
CA GLY A 54 0.34 12.81 15.12
C GLY A 54 0.63 13.12 13.65
N LEU A 55 1.63 12.48 13.03
CA LEU A 55 1.91 12.62 11.61
C LEU A 55 0.86 11.88 10.77
N ILE A 56 0.22 12.60 9.85
CA ILE A 56 -0.78 12.04 8.93
C ILE A 56 -0.11 11.51 7.65
N TYR A 57 0.70 12.35 7.00
CA TYR A 57 1.53 12.02 5.84
C TYR A 57 2.49 13.19 5.57
N ALA A 58 3.38 13.03 4.58
CA ALA A 58 4.18 14.14 4.06
C ALA A 58 3.91 14.40 2.57
N HIS A 59 4.04 15.65 2.14
CA HIS A 59 4.08 16.02 0.73
C HIS A 59 5.51 16.29 0.30
N VAL A 60 5.87 15.85 -0.89
CA VAL A 60 7.20 16.10 -1.44
C VAL A 60 7.17 16.18 -2.96
N ASN A 61 7.92 17.14 -3.50
CA ASN A 61 8.13 17.23 -4.93
C ASN A 61 9.39 16.44 -5.31
N ASN A 62 9.30 15.74 -6.43
CA ASN A 62 10.45 15.13 -7.07
C ASN A 62 11.20 16.19 -7.89
N THR A 63 12.50 16.38 -7.65
CA THR A 63 13.30 17.38 -8.36
C THR A 63 13.48 17.07 -9.85
N LEU A 64 13.27 15.81 -10.26
CA LEU A 64 13.55 15.35 -11.61
C LEU A 64 12.44 15.69 -12.61
N ASP A 65 11.17 15.61 -12.18
CA ASP A 65 10.01 15.76 -13.05
C ASP A 65 8.94 16.70 -12.47
N ASN A 66 9.20 17.31 -11.31
CA ASN A 66 8.30 18.19 -10.58
C ASN A 66 6.95 17.52 -10.20
N THR A 67 6.90 16.18 -10.18
CA THR A 67 5.73 15.45 -9.70
C THR A 67 5.63 15.55 -8.19
N THR A 68 4.44 15.83 -7.67
CA THR A 68 4.15 15.85 -6.24
C THR A 68 3.66 14.49 -5.74
N PHE A 69 4.27 14.02 -4.66
CA PHE A 69 3.94 12.76 -4.00
C PHE A 69 3.40 13.00 -2.59
N ILE A 70 2.39 12.20 -2.23
CA ILE A 70 1.96 11.98 -0.84
C ILE A 70 2.74 10.77 -0.34
N VAL A 71 3.42 10.93 0.78
CA VAL A 71 4.24 9.92 1.43
C VAL A 71 3.54 9.50 2.73
N PRO A 72 2.98 8.28 2.79
CA PRO A 72 2.37 7.75 4.01
C PRO A 72 3.35 7.70 5.19
N THR A 73 2.84 7.70 6.43
CA THR A 73 3.64 7.73 7.66
C THR A 73 4.69 6.61 7.73
N GLU A 74 4.32 5.38 7.37
CA GLU A 74 5.25 4.25 7.30
C GLU A 74 6.38 4.47 6.29
N ARG A 75 6.10 5.19 5.20
CA ARG A 75 7.10 5.59 4.20
C ARG A 75 7.96 6.76 4.66
N VAL A 76 7.40 7.71 5.39
CA VAL A 76 8.18 8.77 6.06
C VAL A 76 9.22 8.16 7.00
N ARG A 77 8.82 7.21 7.84
CA ARG A 77 9.75 6.46 8.72
C ARG A 77 10.80 5.68 7.93
N SER A 78 10.40 5.05 6.84
CA SER A 78 11.32 4.34 5.94
C SER A 78 12.37 5.28 5.33
N ILE A 79 11.99 6.50 4.95
CA ILE A 79 12.92 7.54 4.45
C ILE A 79 13.81 8.04 5.57
N ALA A 80 13.27 8.28 6.77
CA ALA A 80 14.06 8.66 7.93
C ALA A 80 15.13 7.60 8.22
N TYR A 81 14.77 6.31 8.21
CA TYR A 81 15.71 5.19 8.36
C TYR A 81 16.78 5.18 7.26
N ALA A 82 16.37 5.24 6.00
CA ALA A 82 17.29 5.18 4.85
C ALA A 82 18.28 6.35 4.82
N THR A 83 17.87 7.52 5.31
CA THR A 83 18.65 8.77 5.27
C THR A 83 19.21 9.20 6.62
N LYS A 84 19.05 8.37 7.67
CA LYS A 84 19.42 8.68 9.05
C LYS A 84 18.82 10.00 9.56
N GLY A 85 17.55 10.23 9.25
CA GLY A 85 16.76 11.39 9.67
C GLY A 85 17.01 12.66 8.87
N THR A 86 17.88 12.64 7.85
CA THR A 86 18.19 13.85 7.07
C THR A 86 17.18 14.15 5.96
N PHE A 87 16.37 13.15 5.58
CA PHE A 87 15.43 13.22 4.45
C PHE A 87 16.08 13.59 3.12
N ARG A 88 17.39 13.40 2.99
CA ARG A 88 18.17 13.68 1.78
C ARG A 88 18.89 12.44 1.31
N PHE A 89 18.54 11.98 0.12
CA PHE A 89 19.27 10.92 -0.56
C PHE A 89 20.52 11.50 -1.24
N LYS A 90 21.60 10.72 -1.30
CA LYS A 90 22.83 11.12 -2.00
C LYS A 90 22.72 10.95 -3.51
N GLU A 91 21.82 10.09 -3.94
CA GLU A 91 21.53 9.75 -5.32
C GLU A 91 20.03 9.48 -5.47
N PRO A 92 19.45 9.61 -6.68
CA PRO A 92 18.05 9.27 -6.90
C PRO A 92 17.79 7.81 -6.57
N ILE A 93 16.66 7.53 -5.93
CA ILE A 93 16.15 6.18 -5.70
C ILE A 93 15.08 5.84 -6.73
N ILE A 94 14.63 4.59 -6.75
CA ILE A 94 13.49 4.17 -7.56
C ILE A 94 12.30 3.97 -6.64
N ILE A 95 11.15 4.49 -7.03
CA ILE A 95 9.87 4.30 -6.34
C ILE A 95 8.83 3.67 -7.27
N THR A 96 7.81 3.06 -6.69
CA THR A 96 6.53 2.86 -7.39
C THR A 96 5.49 3.80 -6.80
N ARG A 97 4.46 4.11 -7.59
CA ARG A 97 3.42 5.07 -7.21
C ARG A 97 2.03 4.56 -7.54
N SER A 98 1.03 5.06 -6.83
CA SER A 98 -0.38 4.77 -7.14
C SER A 98 -0.80 5.34 -8.50
N VAL A 99 -2.00 5.01 -8.95
CA VAL A 99 -2.70 5.82 -9.95
C VAL A 99 -2.84 7.25 -9.42
N GLN A 100 -2.80 8.24 -10.31
CA GLN A 100 -2.97 9.65 -9.93
C GLN A 100 -4.30 9.85 -9.22
N ARG A 101 -4.26 10.55 -8.08
CA ARG A 101 -5.46 10.96 -7.34
C ARG A 101 -6.17 12.11 -8.07
N SER A 102 -7.41 12.37 -7.66
CA SER A 102 -8.21 13.49 -8.20
C SER A 102 -7.60 14.87 -7.95
N ASP A 103 -6.76 15.01 -6.92
CA ASP A 103 -6.00 16.22 -6.58
C ASP A 103 -4.71 16.40 -7.41
N GLY A 104 -4.44 15.49 -8.36
CA GLY A 104 -3.26 15.51 -9.22
C GLY A 104 -2.00 14.91 -8.58
N ARG A 105 -2.05 14.44 -7.33
CA ARG A 105 -0.90 13.87 -6.61
C ARG A 105 -0.86 12.36 -6.71
N TYR A 106 0.31 11.79 -6.48
CA TYR A 106 0.52 10.35 -6.46
C TYR A 106 0.87 9.87 -5.05
N ILE A 107 0.45 8.68 -4.65
CA ILE A 107 0.88 8.08 -3.38
C ILE A 107 2.16 7.29 -3.63
N LEU A 108 3.19 7.55 -2.83
CA LEU A 108 4.42 6.77 -2.84
C LEU A 108 4.12 5.36 -2.27
N LEU A 109 4.32 4.33 -3.08
CA LEU A 109 3.98 2.96 -2.71
C LEU A 109 5.19 2.16 -2.24
N THR A 110 6.27 2.11 -3.00
CA THR A 110 7.50 1.35 -2.65
C THR A 110 8.76 2.16 -2.94
N MET A 111 9.88 1.74 -2.37
CA MET A 111 11.18 2.41 -2.53
C MET A 111 12.31 1.38 -2.62
N LYS A 112 13.25 1.59 -3.54
CA LYS A 112 14.47 0.80 -3.68
C LYS A 112 15.63 1.67 -4.16
N TYR A 113 16.85 1.35 -3.74
CA TYR A 113 18.05 1.98 -4.28
C TYR A 113 18.26 1.59 -5.75
N LYS A 114 19.07 2.35 -6.51
CA LYS A 114 19.38 2.01 -7.93
C LYS A 114 20.02 0.64 -8.10
N ASN A 115 20.71 0.14 -7.08
CA ASN A 115 21.28 -1.21 -7.08
C ASN A 115 20.24 -2.34 -6.87
N GLY A 116 18.95 -2.00 -6.73
CA GLY A 116 17.85 -2.95 -6.54
C GLY A 116 17.55 -3.30 -5.07
N THR A 117 18.35 -2.82 -4.11
CA THR A 117 18.10 -3.07 -2.68
C THR A 117 16.84 -2.34 -2.24
N VAL A 118 15.87 -3.09 -1.71
CA VAL A 118 14.60 -2.53 -1.24
C VAL A 118 14.81 -1.75 0.06
N ILE A 119 14.23 -0.55 0.14
CA ILE A 119 14.13 0.19 1.39
C ILE A 119 12.89 -0.36 2.14
N PRO A 120 13.08 -0.98 3.32
CA PRO A 120 12.01 -1.67 4.02
C PRO A 120 10.90 -0.70 4.41
N ILE A 121 9.66 -1.18 4.41
CA ILE A 121 8.52 -0.44 4.98
C ILE A 121 8.63 -0.52 6.50
N LEU A 122 8.65 0.62 7.17
CA LEU A 122 8.57 0.67 8.63
C LEU A 122 7.11 0.83 9.05
N ASP A 123 6.41 -0.28 8.95
CA ASP A 123 4.99 -0.39 9.30
C ASP A 123 4.83 -0.90 10.74
N ILE A 124 3.90 -0.31 11.49
CA ILE A 124 3.56 -0.76 12.84
C ILE A 124 3.00 -2.18 12.84
N GLU A 125 2.41 -2.63 11.73
CA GLU A 125 1.85 -3.98 11.57
C GLU A 125 2.95 -5.06 11.48
N SER A 126 4.15 -4.69 11.06
CA SER A 126 5.26 -5.63 10.83
C SER A 126 5.75 -6.28 12.12
N THR A 127 5.92 -7.61 12.09
CA THR A 127 6.45 -8.40 13.21
C THR A 127 7.97 -8.51 13.22
N ASP A 128 8.62 -8.17 12.10
CA ASP A 128 10.02 -8.53 11.83
C ASP A 128 10.95 -7.32 11.82
N LEU A 129 10.57 -6.25 12.52
CA LEU A 129 11.39 -5.04 12.62
C LEU A 129 12.62 -5.27 13.49
N THR A 130 13.77 -4.75 13.06
CA THR A 130 14.99 -4.74 13.88
C THR A 130 14.92 -3.65 14.94
N LYS A 131 15.77 -3.74 15.99
CA LYS A 131 15.87 -2.68 17.01
C LYS A 131 16.21 -1.31 16.43
N GLU A 132 17.04 -1.28 15.38
CA GLU A 132 17.37 -0.02 14.68
C GLU A 132 16.14 0.54 13.97
N GLN A 133 15.36 -0.29 13.28
CA GLN A 133 14.14 0.14 12.61
C GLN A 133 13.07 0.63 13.60
N MET A 134 12.91 -0.08 14.73
CA MET A 134 12.01 0.33 15.81
C MET A 134 12.37 1.69 16.40
N SER A 135 13.64 2.11 16.35
CA SER A 135 14.07 3.42 16.89
C SER A 135 13.60 4.64 16.07
N TYR A 136 13.00 4.43 14.89
CA TYR A 136 12.41 5.49 14.07
C TYR A 136 10.91 5.70 14.34
N PHE A 137 10.36 4.97 15.30
CA PHE A 137 9.05 5.21 15.89
C PHE A 137 9.27 6.04 17.16
N ASP A 138 8.40 7.00 17.47
CA ASP A 138 8.55 7.81 18.68
C ASP A 138 8.38 6.94 19.94
N ASP A 139 7.39 6.05 19.95
CA ASP A 139 7.20 5.02 20.98
C ASP A 139 6.64 3.73 20.35
N TYR A 140 7.55 2.91 19.80
CA TYR A 140 7.16 1.67 19.13
C TYR A 140 6.29 0.75 19.99
N TYR A 141 6.65 0.56 21.26
CA TYR A 141 5.98 -0.41 22.11
C TYR A 141 4.58 0.04 22.48
N GLN A 142 4.42 1.33 22.81
CA GLN A 142 3.10 1.89 23.08
C GLN A 142 2.22 1.87 21.83
N GLN A 143 2.74 2.37 20.69
CA GLN A 143 2.01 2.38 19.42
C GLN A 143 1.60 0.97 18.97
N ARG A 144 2.47 -0.03 19.16
CA ARG A 144 2.16 -1.43 18.82
C ARG A 144 1.08 -2.00 19.75
N SER A 145 1.15 -1.69 21.04
CA SER A 145 0.12 -2.09 22.00
C SER A 145 -1.24 -1.50 21.64
N ASP A 146 -1.28 -0.21 21.31
CA ASP A 146 -2.51 0.49 20.94
C ASP A 146 -3.10 -0.05 19.62
N TYR A 147 -2.24 -0.32 18.64
CA TYR A 147 -2.65 -0.96 17.39
C TYR A 147 -3.27 -2.34 17.62
N LEU A 148 -2.64 -3.19 18.45
CA LEU A 148 -3.17 -4.53 18.77
C LEU A 148 -4.51 -4.44 19.52
N ALA A 149 -4.65 -3.50 20.46
CA ALA A 149 -5.90 -3.28 21.18
C ALA A 149 -7.03 -2.84 20.24
N GLN A 150 -6.76 -1.95 19.28
CA GLN A 150 -7.74 -1.55 18.27
C GLN A 150 -8.15 -2.74 17.39
N GLN A 151 -7.21 -3.60 16.98
CA GLN A 151 -7.55 -4.79 16.20
C GLN A 151 -8.45 -5.76 16.97
N GLU A 152 -8.22 -5.95 18.27
CA GLU A 152 -9.07 -6.77 19.12
C GLU A 152 -10.48 -6.18 19.25
N GLU A 153 -10.60 -4.85 19.38
CA GLU A 153 -11.89 -4.16 19.43
C GLU A 153 -12.68 -4.32 18.12
N PHE A 154 -12.04 -4.10 16.97
CA PHE A 154 -12.67 -4.32 15.66
C PHE A 154 -13.08 -5.78 15.45
N ALA A 155 -12.25 -6.74 15.90
CA ALA A 155 -12.60 -8.14 15.83
C ALA A 155 -13.83 -8.46 16.70
N ALA A 156 -13.90 -7.89 17.91
CA ALA A 156 -15.03 -8.05 18.81
C ALA A 156 -16.32 -7.40 18.27
N GLU A 157 -16.23 -6.21 17.68
CA GLU A 157 -17.37 -5.52 17.06
C GLU A 157 -17.94 -6.34 15.89
N ASN A 158 -17.09 -6.86 15.01
CA ASN A 158 -17.50 -7.74 13.92
C ASN A 158 -18.17 -9.05 14.43
N MET A 159 -17.69 -9.61 15.55
CA MET A 159 -18.35 -10.75 16.19
C MET A 159 -19.70 -10.39 16.79
N TYR A 160 -19.83 -9.19 17.38
CA TYR A 160 -21.09 -8.71 17.93
C TYR A 160 -22.14 -8.46 16.85
N ASP A 161 -21.75 -7.83 15.74
CA ASP A 161 -22.64 -7.55 14.61
C ASP A 161 -23.09 -8.83 13.91
N SER A 162 -22.19 -9.79 13.71
CA SER A 162 -22.57 -11.11 13.17
C SER A 162 -23.49 -11.88 14.11
N TYR A 163 -23.30 -11.78 15.44
CA TYR A 163 -24.21 -12.37 16.43
C TYR A 163 -25.59 -11.71 16.45
N GLN A 164 -25.66 -10.38 16.36
CA GLN A 164 -26.92 -9.62 16.23
C GLN A 164 -27.67 -9.96 14.95
N TYR A 165 -26.98 -10.04 13.80
CA TYR A 165 -27.57 -10.43 12.52
C TYR A 165 -28.16 -11.85 12.57
N ASN A 166 -27.41 -12.81 13.12
CA ASN A 166 -27.88 -14.20 13.26
C ASN A 166 -29.09 -14.33 14.20
N ASN A 167 -29.16 -13.52 15.27
CA ASN A 167 -30.31 -13.54 16.18
C ASN A 167 -31.55 -12.85 15.62
N ARG A 168 -31.39 -11.81 14.77
CA ARG A 168 -32.53 -11.14 14.10
C ARG A 168 -33.14 -12.00 12.97
N HIS A 169 -32.33 -12.85 12.32
CA HIS A 169 -32.79 -13.73 11.24
C HIS A 169 -33.26 -15.12 11.69
N ASN A 170 -33.31 -15.40 13.00
CA ASN A 170 -33.83 -16.65 13.55
C ASN A 170 -35.38 -16.79 13.49
N LYS A 171 -36.03 -16.05 12.57
CA LYS A 171 -37.41 -16.27 12.13
C LYS A 171 -37.40 -16.98 10.76
N ARG A 172 -37.43 -18.31 10.79
CA ARG A 172 -37.86 -19.24 9.70
C ARG A 172 -37.80 -18.67 8.26
N SER A 173 -36.62 -18.33 7.78
CA SER A 173 -36.39 -18.09 6.36
C SER A 173 -35.64 -19.29 5.77
N LYS A 174 -36.18 -19.90 4.70
CA LYS A 174 -35.53 -21.00 3.93
C LYS A 174 -34.29 -20.57 3.16
N TYR A 175 -33.92 -19.30 3.26
CA TYR A 175 -32.83 -18.68 2.52
C TYR A 175 -31.97 -17.88 3.49
N SER A 176 -30.68 -18.17 3.51
CA SER A 176 -29.67 -17.42 4.24
C SER A 176 -28.82 -16.64 3.23
N TYR A 177 -28.72 -15.32 3.43
CA TYR A 177 -27.87 -14.45 2.63
C TYR A 177 -26.55 -14.22 3.36
N TYR A 178 -25.44 -14.41 2.65
CA TYR A 178 -24.10 -14.18 3.19
C TYR A 178 -23.32 -13.21 2.30
N ILE A 179 -22.46 -12.42 2.93
CA ILE A 179 -21.50 -11.52 2.28
C ILE A 179 -20.12 -11.85 2.83
N GLY A 180 -19.14 -12.07 1.94
CA GLY A 180 -17.74 -12.25 2.30
C GLY A 180 -16.80 -11.59 1.29
N THR A 181 -15.50 -11.64 1.57
CA THR A 181 -14.43 -11.02 0.76
C THR A 181 -14.34 -11.53 -0.69
N GLY A 182 -15.03 -12.63 -1.02
CA GLY A 182 -15.15 -13.19 -2.38
C GLY A 182 -16.49 -12.92 -3.10
N GLY A 183 -17.38 -12.08 -2.53
CA GLY A 183 -18.70 -11.76 -3.09
C GLY A 183 -19.86 -12.15 -2.18
N SER A 184 -21.09 -11.90 -2.64
CA SER A 184 -22.33 -12.21 -1.90
C SER A 184 -23.17 -13.28 -2.60
N GLY A 185 -23.83 -14.15 -1.83
CA GLY A 185 -24.66 -15.21 -2.38
C GLY A 185 -25.82 -15.62 -1.46
N LEU A 186 -26.80 -16.31 -2.05
CA LEU A 186 -27.94 -16.91 -1.33
C LEU A 186 -27.72 -18.42 -1.20
N ILE A 187 -27.79 -18.95 0.03
CA ILE A 187 -27.73 -20.39 0.30
C ILE A 187 -29.14 -20.86 0.67
N TYR A 188 -29.64 -21.85 -0.06
CA TYR A 188 -30.84 -22.59 0.30
C TYR A 188 -30.49 -23.61 1.38
N THR A 189 -31.16 -23.55 2.52
CA THR A 189 -31.01 -24.51 3.62
C THR A 189 -32.31 -25.33 3.71
N PRO A 190 -32.27 -26.65 3.41
CA PRO A 190 -33.48 -27.50 3.36
C PRO A 190 -34.16 -27.68 4.72
#